data_AF-A0A084SWZ6-F1
#
_entry.id   AF-A0A084SWZ6-F1
#
_cell.length_a   1.000
_cell.length_b   1.000
_cell.length_c   1.000
_cell.angle_alpha   90.00
_cell.angle_beta   90.00
_cell.angle_gamma   90.00
#
_symmetry.space_group_name_H-M   'P 1'
#
loop_
_entity.id
_entity.type
_entity.pdbx_description
1 polymer ?
#
loop_
_entity_poly.entity_id
_entity_poly.type
_entity_poly.pdbx_seq_one_letter_code
_entity_poly.pdbx_strand_id
1 'polypeptide(L)'
;MPKGSACRASASPLSTTLGDVRSRAVAMGKVADILQARGEMEEALRIRREEELPVYERLGDVRSLLVGRANLALLYLQRGRPEDRNLAAELLRLALTSAEALRLPEAVQIRDIQRHFGL
;
A
#
# COMPACT_ATOMS: atom_id res chain seq x y z
N MET A 1 -34.61 2.05 43.60
CA MET A 1 -33.33 2.09 42.84
C MET A 1 -32.95 0.64 42.54
N PRO A 2 -32.63 0.17 41.31
CA PRO A 2 -32.20 0.89 40.09
C PRO A 2 -32.97 0.51 38.79
N LYS A 3 -33.13 1.44 37.85
CA LYS A 3 -33.37 1.16 36.41
C LYS A 3 -32.73 2.26 35.56
N GLY A 4 -32.06 1.87 34.49
CA GLY A 4 -31.44 2.77 33.50
C GLY A 4 -29.94 2.47 33.41
N SER A 5 -29.37 2.13 32.27
CA SER A 5 -29.87 2.07 30.90
C SER A 5 -28.87 1.23 30.11
N ALA A 6 -29.36 0.19 29.46
CA ALA A 6 -28.58 -0.62 28.55
C ALA A 6 -28.09 0.27 27.39
N CYS A 7 -26.78 0.46 27.30
CA CYS A 7 -26.12 0.93 26.09
C CYS A 7 -26.40 -0.09 24.99
N ARG A 8 -27.44 0.15 24.19
CA ARG A 8 -27.65 -0.56 22.93
C ARG A 8 -26.65 -0.04 21.91
N ALA A 9 -25.43 -0.55 21.97
CA ALA A 9 -24.51 -0.50 20.84
C ALA A 9 -24.98 -1.54 19.82
N SER A 10 -25.97 -1.20 19.02
CA SER A 10 -26.15 -1.85 17.72
C SER A 10 -25.12 -1.26 16.76
N ALA A 11 -23.85 -1.56 16.98
CA ALA A 11 -22.82 -1.41 15.98
C ALA A 11 -22.80 -2.72 15.18
N SER A 12 -23.31 -2.70 13.96
CA SER A 12 -23.31 -3.84 13.05
C SER A 12 -21.90 -4.45 12.96
N PRO A 13 -21.70 -5.76 13.20
CA PRO A 13 -20.36 -6.38 13.28
C PRO A 13 -19.62 -6.50 11.94
N LEU A 14 -20.11 -5.84 10.88
CA LEU A 14 -19.57 -5.94 9.52
C LEU A 14 -18.59 -4.81 9.16
N SER A 15 -18.54 -3.71 9.93
CA SER A 15 -17.65 -2.56 9.62
C SER A 15 -16.37 -2.51 10.45
N THR A 16 -16.32 -3.18 11.60
CA THR A 16 -15.16 -3.12 12.52
C THR A 16 -13.98 -3.96 12.04
N THR A 17 -14.22 -5.13 11.46
CA THR A 17 -13.15 -6.03 10.98
C THR A 17 -12.42 -5.49 9.75
N LEU A 18 -13.14 -4.93 8.77
CA LEU A 18 -12.52 -4.39 7.56
C LEU A 18 -11.69 -3.12 7.85
N GLY A 19 -12.16 -2.27 8.78
CA GLY A 19 -11.44 -1.07 9.22
C GLY A 19 -10.14 -1.41 9.95
N ASP A 20 -10.15 -2.43 10.81
CA ASP A 20 -8.94 -2.90 11.52
C ASP A 20 -7.93 -3.53 10.58
N VAL A 21 -8.39 -4.34 9.62
CA VAL A 21 -7.51 -4.99 8.64
C VAL A 21 -6.81 -3.95 7.75
N ARG A 22 -7.54 -2.92 7.31
CA ARG A 22 -6.94 -1.79 6.58
C ARG A 22 -5.94 -1.02 7.43
N SER A 23 -6.30 -0.73 8.69
CA SER A 23 -5.43 0.01 9.61
C SER A 23 -4.12 -0.73 9.88
N ARG A 24 -4.17 -2.07 9.97
CA ARG A 24 -2.99 -2.93 10.08
C ARG A 24 -2.09 -2.85 8.84
N ALA A 25 -2.66 -2.90 7.63
CA ALA A 25 -1.88 -2.76 6.40
C ALA A 25 -1.17 -1.39 6.32
N VAL A 26 -1.87 -0.32 6.69
CA VAL A 26 -1.26 1.03 6.76
C VAL A 26 -0.13 1.08 7.79
N ALA A 27 -0.28 0.41 8.93
CA ALA A 27 0.78 0.33 9.93
C ALA A 27 2.00 -0.44 9.38
N MET A 28 1.79 -1.53 8.64
CA MET A 28 2.86 -2.30 7.99
C MET A 28 3.60 -1.48 6.93
N GLY A 29 2.88 -0.68 6.14
CA GLY A 29 3.50 0.26 5.20
C GLY A 29 4.46 1.24 5.89
N LYS A 30 4.06 1.79 7.06
CA LYS A 30 4.92 2.67 7.86
C LYS A 30 6.13 1.95 8.45
N VAL A 31 5.97 0.69 8.87
CA VAL A 31 7.11 -0.13 9.32
C VAL A 31 8.10 -0.34 8.18
N ALA A 32 7.61 -0.63 6.97
CA ALA A 32 8.46 -0.73 5.78
C ALA A 32 9.19 0.59 5.47
N ASP A 33 8.54 1.75 5.63
CA ASP A 33 9.18 3.06 5.44
C ASP A 33 10.31 3.29 6.46
N ILE A 34 10.12 2.89 7.72
CA ILE A 34 11.15 2.99 8.75
C ILE A 34 12.33 2.07 8.43
N LEU A 35 12.06 0.83 8.00
CA LEU A 35 13.10 -0.13 7.62
C LEU A 35 13.88 0.35 6.39
N GLN A 36 13.19 0.90 5.40
CA GLN A 36 13.81 1.55 4.25
C GLN A 36 14.75 2.68 4.70
N ALA A 37 14.31 3.54 5.61
CA ALA A 37 15.14 4.63 6.14
C ALA A 37 16.38 4.14 6.93
N ARG A 38 16.32 2.92 7.48
CA ARG A 38 17.45 2.24 8.15
C ARG A 38 18.39 1.51 7.19
N GLY A 39 18.04 1.43 5.90
CA GLY A 39 18.77 0.65 4.90
C GLY A 39 18.40 -0.85 4.89
N GLU A 40 17.41 -1.27 5.68
CA GLU A 40 16.90 -2.64 5.74
C GLU A 40 15.93 -2.92 4.57
N MET A 41 16.42 -2.73 3.34
CA MET A 41 15.61 -2.75 2.12
C MET A 41 14.94 -4.11 1.87
N GLU A 42 15.60 -5.22 2.17
CA GLU A 42 15.02 -6.56 1.97
C GLU A 42 13.81 -6.80 2.86
N GLU A 43 13.89 -6.40 4.12
CA GLU A 43 12.80 -6.56 5.08
C GLU A 43 11.63 -5.63 4.74
N ALA A 44 11.93 -4.40 4.30
CA ALA A 44 10.91 -3.47 3.82
C ALA A 44 10.18 -4.00 2.56
N LEU A 45 10.91 -4.61 1.62
CA LEU A 45 10.33 -5.27 0.45
C LEU A 45 9.45 -6.46 0.85
N ARG A 46 9.91 -7.28 1.81
CA ARG A 46 9.17 -8.43 2.34
C ARG A 46 7.84 -8.01 2.95
N ILE A 47 7.85 -7.01 3.84
CA ILE A 47 6.63 -6.51 4.50
C ILE A 47 5.64 -5.96 3.47
N ARG A 48 6.10 -5.15 2.51
CA ARG A 48 5.21 -4.61 1.47
C ARG A 48 4.60 -5.73 0.63
N ARG A 49 5.39 -6.71 0.20
CA ARG A 49 4.93 -7.79 -0.69
C ARG A 49 4.01 -8.80 0.01
N GLU A 50 4.34 -9.16 1.25
CA GLU A 50 3.72 -10.31 1.93
C GLU A 50 2.65 -9.90 2.94
N GLU A 51 2.75 -8.71 3.52
CA GLU A 51 1.86 -8.28 4.59
C GLU A 51 0.98 -7.08 4.23
N GLU A 52 1.48 -6.11 3.46
CA GLU A 52 0.70 -4.92 3.08
C GLU A 52 -0.16 -5.16 1.83
N LEU A 53 0.46 -5.46 0.68
CA LEU A 53 -0.23 -5.54 -0.61
C LEU A 53 -1.35 -6.59 -0.66
N PRO A 54 -1.17 -7.82 -0.13
CA PRO A 54 -2.23 -8.84 -0.17
C PRO A 54 -3.45 -8.42 0.64
N VAL A 55 -3.28 -7.57 1.65
CA VAL A 55 -4.40 -7.05 2.44
C VAL A 55 -5.23 -6.07 1.61
N TYR A 56 -4.59 -5.11 0.94
CA TYR A 56 -5.31 -4.18 0.07
C TYR A 56 -6.03 -4.89 -1.08
N GLU A 57 -5.42 -5.93 -1.65
CA GLU A 57 -6.03 -6.77 -2.68
C GLU A 57 -7.28 -7.50 -2.16
N ARG A 58 -7.20 -8.14 -0.99
CA ARG A 58 -8.35 -8.82 -0.35
C ARG A 58 -9.47 -7.86 0.03
N LEU A 59 -9.13 -6.64 0.44
CA LEU A 59 -10.10 -5.59 0.77
C LEU A 59 -10.72 -4.95 -0.48
N GLY A 60 -10.14 -5.17 -1.67
CA GLY A 60 -10.51 -4.44 -2.88
C GLY A 60 -10.15 -2.95 -2.83
N ASP A 61 -9.25 -2.54 -1.93
CA ASP A 61 -8.76 -1.15 -1.84
C ASP A 61 -7.71 -0.90 -2.93
N VAL A 62 -8.19 -0.72 -4.15
CA VAL A 62 -7.32 -0.55 -5.33
C VAL A 62 -6.44 0.69 -5.18
N ARG A 63 -6.95 1.77 -4.57
CA ARG A 63 -6.16 2.99 -4.38
C ARG A 63 -4.94 2.73 -3.50
N SER A 64 -5.14 2.11 -2.34
CA SER A 64 -4.03 1.78 -1.43
C SER A 64 -3.08 0.73 -2.04
N LEU A 65 -3.62 -0.22 -2.81
CA LEU A 65 -2.82 -1.19 -3.56
C LEU A 65 -1.87 -0.52 -4.56
N LEU A 66 -2.35 0.48 -5.31
CA LEU A 66 -1.55 1.21 -6.29
C LEU A 66 -0.43 2.01 -5.64
N VAL A 67 -0.74 2.70 -4.54
CA VAL A 67 0.26 3.44 -3.75
C VAL A 67 1.30 2.47 -3.18
N GLY A 68 0.88 1.34 -2.62
CA GLY A 68 1.79 0.31 -2.12
C GLY A 68 2.72 -0.24 -3.21
N ARG A 69 2.20 -0.47 -4.43
CA ARG A 69 3.00 -0.91 -5.58
C ARG A 69 4.01 0.15 -6.03
N ALA A 70 3.61 1.42 -6.04
CA ALA A 70 4.52 2.53 -6.36
C ALA A 70 5.66 2.62 -5.33
N ASN A 71 5.33 2.50 -4.04
CA ASN A 71 6.35 2.47 -2.99
C ASN A 71 7.27 1.25 -3.11
N LEU A 72 6.73 0.07 -3.41
CA LEU A 72 7.53 -1.13 -3.67
C LEU A 72 8.52 -0.90 -4.83
N ALA A 73 8.07 -0.26 -5.92
CA ALA A 73 8.92 0.11 -7.04
C ALA A 73 10.02 1.10 -6.62
N LEU A 74 9.71 2.09 -5.77
CA LEU A 74 10.71 3.01 -5.23
C LEU A 74 11.78 2.28 -4.41
N LEU A 75 11.41 1.30 -3.59
CA LEU A 75 12.36 0.47 -2.84
C LEU A 75 13.30 -0.31 -3.76
N TYR A 76 12.75 -0.91 -4.83
CA TYR A 76 13.55 -1.59 -5.85
C TYR A 76 14.54 -0.63 -6.55
N LEU A 77 14.09 0.57 -6.91
CA LEU A 77 14.94 1.56 -7.56
C LEU A 77 16.06 2.07 -6.64
N GLN A 78 15.77 2.23 -5.34
CA GLN A 78 16.78 2.60 -4.35
C GLN A 78 17.81 1.50 -4.09
N ARG A 79 17.40 0.23 -4.17
CA ARG A 79 18.31 -0.92 -4.06
C ARG A 79 19.32 -0.96 -5.21
N GLY A 80 18.97 -0.39 -6.36
CA GLY A 80 19.90 -0.09 -7.45
C GLY A 80 20.41 -1.31 -8.22
N ARG A 81 19.78 -2.49 -8.08
CA ARG A 81 20.16 -3.66 -8.90
C ARG A 81 19.57 -3.52 -10.31
N PRO A 82 20.25 -4.03 -11.34
CA PRO A 82 19.75 -3.98 -12.72
C PRO A 82 18.44 -4.74 -12.89
N GLU A 83 18.26 -5.86 -12.19
CA GLU A 83 17.02 -6.66 -12.19
C GLU A 83 15.84 -5.89 -11.57
N ASP A 84 16.12 -5.11 -10.52
CA ASP A 84 15.12 -4.33 -9.78
C ASP A 84 14.55 -3.20 -10.64
N ARG A 85 15.35 -2.63 -11.55
CA ARG A 85 14.89 -1.54 -12.44
C ARG A 85 13.75 -1.98 -13.35
N ASN A 86 13.86 -3.18 -13.93
CA ASN A 86 12.83 -3.72 -14.81
C ASN A 86 11.56 -4.08 -14.03
N LEU A 87 11.71 -4.70 -12.86
CA LEU A 87 10.59 -5.00 -11.96
C LEU A 87 9.87 -3.72 -11.51
N ALA A 88 10.61 -2.69 -11.13
CA ALA A 88 10.05 -1.40 -10.75
C ALA A 88 9.31 -0.72 -11.92
N ALA A 89 9.89 -0.75 -13.12
CA ALA A 89 9.24 -0.21 -14.32
C ALA A 89 7.91 -0.92 -14.62
N GLU A 90 7.90 -2.26 -14.53
CA GLU A 90 6.69 -3.05 -14.74
C GLU A 90 5.61 -2.74 -13.68
N LEU A 91 6.00 -2.68 -12.41
CA LEU A 91 5.10 -2.34 -11.30
C LEU A 91 4.48 -0.95 -11.50
N LEU A 92 5.28 0.05 -11.84
CA LEU A 92 4.82 1.41 -12.10
C LEU A 92 3.92 1.47 -13.34
N ARG A 93 4.24 0.75 -14.42
CA ARG A 93 3.42 0.70 -15.63
C ARG A 93 2.05 0.09 -15.36
N LEU A 94 2.01 -1.05 -14.66
CA LEU A 94 0.76 -1.71 -14.27
C LEU A 94 -0.06 -0.80 -13.35
N ALA A 95 0.59 -0.17 -12.37
CA ALA A 95 -0.08 0.75 -11.46
C ALA A 95 -0.63 1.98 -12.20
N LEU A 96 0.12 2.56 -13.13
CA LEU A 96 -0.33 3.70 -13.93
C LEU A 96 -1.54 3.34 -14.78
N THR A 97 -1.49 2.18 -15.46
CA THR A 97 -2.59 1.73 -16.33
C THR A 97 -3.88 1.57 -15.52
N SER A 98 -3.80 0.93 -14.35
CA SER A 98 -4.95 0.78 -13.46
C SER A 98 -5.42 2.12 -12.87
N ALA A 99 -4.50 3.00 -12.49
CA ALA A 99 -4.83 4.33 -11.97
C ALA A 99 -5.55 5.19 -13.01
N GLU A 100 -5.08 5.17 -14.26
CA GLU A 100 -5.70 5.90 -15.38
C GLU A 100 -7.07 5.33 -15.75
N ALA A 101 -7.21 4.00 -15.79
CA ALA A 101 -8.49 3.34 -16.02
C ALA A 101 -9.54 3.73 -14.96
N LEU A 102 -9.10 3.92 -13.72
CA LEU A 102 -9.94 4.31 -12.59
C LEU A 102 -10.01 5.83 -12.38
N ARG A 103 -9.36 6.63 -13.24
CA ARG A 103 -9.26 8.10 -13.14
C ARG A 103 -8.78 8.59 -11.77
N LEU A 104 -7.85 7.86 -11.18
CA LEU A 104 -7.29 8.15 -9.88
C LEU A 104 -6.19 9.22 -10.00
N PRO A 105 -6.13 10.20 -9.07
CA PRO A 105 -5.09 11.24 -9.08
C PRO A 105 -3.68 10.67 -8.86
N GLU A 106 -3.57 9.46 -8.29
CA GLU A 106 -2.33 8.70 -8.11
C GLU A 106 -1.58 8.47 -9.44
N ALA A 107 -2.27 8.49 -10.58
CA ALA A 107 -1.63 8.39 -11.89
C ALA A 107 -0.58 9.48 -12.13
N VAL A 108 -0.82 10.70 -11.61
CA VAL A 108 0.14 11.81 -11.72
C VAL A 108 1.42 11.48 -10.94
N GLN A 109 1.26 11.02 -9.69
CA GLN A 109 2.39 10.64 -8.84
C GLN A 109 3.21 9.50 -9.46
N ILE A 110 2.55 8.46 -9.97
CA ILE A 110 3.22 7.33 -10.61
C ILE A 110 4.01 7.77 -11.85
N ARG A 111 3.43 8.68 -12.65
CA ARG A 111 4.10 9.24 -13.84
C ARG A 111 5.32 10.09 -13.47
N ASP A 112 5.21 10.87 -12.40
CA ASP A 112 6.34 11.69 -11.92
C ASP A 112 7.49 10.80 -11.40
N ILE A 113 7.17 9.67 -10.76
CA ILE A 113 8.17 8.67 -10.40
C ILE A 113 8.87 8.12 -11.65
N GLN A 114 8.12 7.67 -12.67
CA GLN A 114 8.73 7.18 -13.91
C GLN A 114 9.68 8.21 -14.56
N ARG A 115 9.24 9.47 -14.64
CA ARG A 115 10.06 10.56 -15.17
C ARG A 115 11.33 10.79 -14.35
N HIS A 116 11.23 10.77 -13.02
CA HIS A 116 12.37 10.98 -12.13
C HIS A 116 13.46 9.90 -12.31
N PHE A 117 13.06 8.65 -12.51
CA PHE A 117 13.98 7.53 -12.66
C PHE A 117 14.35 7.20 -14.13
N GLY A 118 13.77 7.91 -15.09
CA GLY A 118 14.01 7.69 -16.52
C GLY A 118 13.52 6.32 -17.00
N LEU A 119 12.29 5.97 -16.63
CA LEU A 119 11.58 4.75 -17.01
C LEU A 119 10.48 5.03 -18.03
#